data_AF-A0A1Q5UH81-F1
#
_entry.id   AF-A0A1Q5UH81-F1
#
_cell.length_a   1.000
_cell.length_b   1.000
_cell.length_c   1.000
_cell.angle_alpha   90.00
_cell.angle_beta   90.00
_cell.angle_gamma   90.00
#
_symmetry.space_group_name_H-M   'P 1'
#
loop_
_entity.id
_entity.type
_entity.pdbx_description
1 polymer ?
#
loop_
_entity_poly.entity_id
_entity_poly.type
_entity_poly.pdbx_seq_one_letter_code
_entity_poly.pdbx_strand_id
1 'polypeptide(L)'
;MSLLYANNTEEDILLRKELDEFVMRFLSKFQVQHVLSQAGEGWKGHRGFVSPDLINKYMAPADETNKTLLCGPPPMVNATKKALGGLGWKDPGVFVQGYGSGLVSNL
;
A
#
# COMPACT_ATOMS: atom_id res chain seq x y z
N MET A 1 -10.23 -0.67 6.88
CA MET A 1 -9.27 0.01 5.99
C MET A 1 -7.89 -0.54 6.27
N SER A 2 -7.17 -0.95 5.24
CA SER A 2 -5.80 -1.47 5.34
C SER A 2 -4.84 -0.55 4.61
N LEU A 3 -3.65 -0.33 5.16
CA LEU A 3 -2.58 0.43 4.52
C LEU A 3 -1.32 -0.45 4.43
N LEU A 4 -0.83 -0.68 3.22
CA LEU A 4 0.54 -1.14 2.98
C LEU A 4 1.41 0.10 2.80
N TYR A 5 2.30 0.37 3.76
CA TYR A 5 3.13 1.58 3.74
C TYR A 5 4.59 1.22 3.49
N ALA A 6 5.07 1.58 2.30
CA ALA A 6 6.38 1.20 1.81
C ALA A 6 7.36 2.38 1.85
N ASN A 7 8.54 2.13 2.44
CA ASN A 7 9.62 3.12 2.59
C ASN A 7 10.96 2.42 2.32
N ASN A 8 12.07 3.18 2.23
CA ASN A 8 13.39 2.55 2.09
C ASN A 8 13.87 2.04 3.45
N THR A 9 13.96 2.91 4.44
CA THR A 9 14.43 2.62 5.80
C THR A 9 13.33 2.90 6.84
N GLU A 10 13.57 2.56 8.12
CA GLU A 10 12.59 2.81 9.18
C GLU A 10 12.46 4.31 9.48
N GLU A 11 13.55 5.06 9.30
CA GLU A 11 13.64 6.51 9.47
C GLU A 11 12.83 7.29 8.42
N ASP A 12 12.60 6.69 7.25
CA ASP A 12 11.81 7.28 6.17
C ASP A 12 10.29 7.21 6.43
N ILE A 13 9.85 6.48 7.46
CA ILE A 13 8.42 6.32 7.76
C ILE A 13 7.87 7.63 8.32
N LEU A 14 7.18 8.38 7.47
CA LEU A 14 6.50 9.60 7.89
C LEU A 14 5.32 9.27 8.81
N LEU A 15 5.13 10.12 9.81
CA LEU A 15 4.00 10.05 10.75
C LEU A 15 3.87 8.70 11.46
N ARG A 16 4.99 8.02 11.71
CA ARG A 16 5.00 6.67 12.32
C ARG A 16 4.22 6.64 13.63
N LYS A 17 4.47 7.60 14.51
CA LYS A 17 3.82 7.67 15.82
C LYS A 17 2.31 7.88 15.69
N GLU A 18 1.90 8.78 14.79
CA GLU A 18 0.50 9.10 14.54
C GLU A 18 -0.24 7.91 13.91
N LEU A 19 0.40 7.17 13.00
CA LEU A 19 -0.14 5.94 12.43
C LEU A 19 -0.32 4.86 13.52
N ASP A 20 0.68 4.67 14.38
CA ASP A 20 0.60 3.72 15.50
C ASP A 20 -0.53 4.11 16.48
N GLU A 21 -0.66 5.39 16.81
CA GLU A 21 -1.77 5.93 17.61
C GLU A 21 -3.14 5.69 16.93
N PHE A 22 -3.22 5.87 15.62
CA PHE A 22 -4.45 5.60 14.85
C PHE A 22 -4.82 4.13 14.89
N VAL A 23 -3.86 3.22 14.74
CA VAL A 23 -4.09 1.77 14.86
C VAL A 23 -4.60 1.44 16.26
N MET A 24 -3.98 1.98 17.32
CA MET A 24 -4.41 1.76 18.70
C MET A 24 -5.83 2.29 18.97
N ARG A 25 -6.21 3.42 18.38
CA ARG A 25 -7.54 4.01 18.54
C ARG A 25 -8.62 3.28 17.74
N PHE A 26 -8.25 2.66 16.62
CA PHE A 26 -9.19 2.06 15.66
C PHE A 26 -8.84 0.60 15.33
N LEU A 27 -8.52 -0.19 16.36
CA LEU A 27 -7.97 -1.57 16.25
C LEU A 27 -8.66 -2.49 15.23
N SER A 28 -9.99 -2.41 15.10
CA SER A 28 -10.76 -3.25 14.17
C SER A 28 -11.07 -2.59 12.82
N LYS A 29 -10.80 -1.29 12.67
CA LYS A 29 -11.18 -0.49 11.50
C LYS A 29 -9.98 -0.03 10.68
N PHE A 30 -8.80 0.06 11.28
CA PHE A 30 -7.58 0.52 10.63
C PHE A 30 -6.38 -0.36 11.00
N GLN A 31 -5.65 -0.79 9.98
CA GLN A 31 -4.41 -1.54 10.14
C GLN A 31 -3.35 -1.01 9.17
N VAL A 32 -2.10 -1.02 9.62
CA VAL A 32 -0.93 -0.63 8.82
C VAL A 32 0.05 -1.78 8.80
N GLN A 33 0.56 -2.13 7.62
CA GLN A 33 1.71 -3.02 7.48
C GLN A 33 2.83 -2.25 6.80
N HIS A 34 3.97 -2.17 7.49
CA HIS A 34 5.14 -1.50 6.98
C HIS A 34 6.01 -2.45 6.15
N VAL A 35 6.50 -1.97 5.01
CA VAL A 35 7.36 -2.70 4.08
C VAL A 35 8.61 -1.87 3.80
N LEU A 36 9.78 -2.41 4.11
CA LEU A 36 11.05 -1.69 3.96
C LEU A 36 11.97 -2.34 2.94
N SER A 37 12.42 -1.58 1.95
CA SER A 37 13.33 -2.07 0.91
C SER A 37 14.78 -2.24 1.41
N GLN A 38 15.17 -1.45 2.42
CA GLN A 38 16.47 -1.43 3.07
C GLN A 38 16.31 -1.61 4.59
N ALA A 39 15.58 -2.65 4.98
CA ALA A 39 15.29 -2.95 6.38
C ALA A 39 16.56 -3.29 7.20
N GLY A 40 16.76 -2.60 8.33
CA GLY A 40 17.81 -2.95 9.30
C GLY A 40 17.61 -4.33 9.94
N GLU A 41 18.62 -4.83 10.65
CA GLU A 41 18.57 -6.16 11.27
C GLU A 41 17.41 -6.32 12.27
N GLY A 42 17.12 -5.28 13.05
CA GLY A 42 16.04 -5.28 14.05
C GLY A 42 14.62 -5.16 13.50
N TRP A 43 14.46 -4.98 12.18
CA TRP A 43 13.15 -4.76 11.58
C TRP A 43 12.26 -6.00 11.65
N LYS A 44 11.07 -5.82 12.24
CA LYS A 44 10.06 -6.87 12.46
C LYS A 44 8.95 -6.90 11.41
N GLY A 45 8.85 -5.85 10.59
CA GLY A 45 7.86 -5.76 9.51
C GLY A 45 8.30 -6.49 8.24
N HIS A 46 7.65 -6.17 7.13
CA HIS A 46 7.97 -6.78 5.84
C HIS A 46 9.23 -6.19 5.23
N ARG A 47 9.98 -7.01 4.50
CA ARG A 47 11.22 -6.64 3.81
C ARG A 47 11.03 -6.71 2.30
N GLY A 48 11.66 -5.81 1.57
CA GLY A 48 11.59 -5.72 0.10
C GLY A 48 10.53 -4.74 -0.39
N PHE A 49 9.73 -5.14 -1.37
CA PHE A 49 8.74 -4.31 -2.03
C PHE A 49 7.31 -4.85 -1.82
N VAL A 50 6.31 -4.01 -2.05
CA VAL A 50 4.91 -4.45 -2.08
C VAL A 50 4.76 -5.52 -3.16
N SER A 51 4.27 -6.70 -2.76
CA SER A 51 4.12 -7.87 -3.63
C SER A 51 2.64 -8.30 -3.73
N PRO A 52 2.26 -9.09 -4.75
CA PRO A 52 0.93 -9.68 -4.84
C PRO A 52 0.53 -10.45 -3.57
N ASP A 53 1.48 -11.15 -2.94
CA ASP A 53 1.22 -11.91 -1.71
C ASP A 53 0.86 -11.00 -0.53
N LEU A 54 1.57 -9.87 -0.38
CA LEU A 54 1.26 -8.89 0.67
C LEU A 54 -0.09 -8.22 0.41
N ILE A 55 -0.38 -7.87 -0.85
CA ILE A 55 -1.67 -7.31 -1.23
C ILE A 55 -2.80 -8.30 -0.89
N ASN A 56 -2.69 -9.55 -1.34
CA ASN A 56 -3.69 -10.57 -1.11
C ASN A 56 -3.88 -10.91 0.38
N LYS A 57 -2.81 -10.83 1.18
CA LYS A 57 -2.86 -11.14 2.61
C LYS A 57 -3.50 -10.04 3.46
N TYR A 58 -3.27 -8.77 3.13
CA TYR A 58 -3.60 -7.66 4.03
C TYR A 58 -4.64 -6.68 3.48
N MET A 59 -4.77 -6.57 2.16
CA MET A 59 -5.75 -5.70 1.53
C MET A 59 -7.08 -6.44 1.35
N ALA A 60 -8.14 -5.68 1.13
CA ALA A 60 -9.42 -6.26 0.76
C ALA A 60 -9.28 -7.00 -0.60
N PRO A 61 -10.03 -8.07 -0.85
CA PRO A 61 -10.05 -8.71 -2.15
C PRO A 61 -10.69 -7.79 -3.20
N ALA A 62 -10.42 -8.08 -4.47
CA ALA A 62 -11.11 -7.43 -5.58
C ALA A 62 -12.62 -7.69 -5.47
N ASP A 63 -13.40 -6.63 -5.34
CA ASP A 63 -14.85 -6.63 -5.24
C ASP A 63 -15.39 -5.27 -5.71
N GLU A 64 -16.63 -5.21 -6.18
CA GLU A 64 -17.24 -3.97 -6.70
C GLU A 64 -17.35 -2.87 -5.62
N THR A 65 -17.50 -3.28 -4.36
CA THR A 65 -17.64 -2.38 -3.19
C THR A 65 -16.31 -1.91 -2.62
N ASN A 66 -15.22 -2.66 -2.86
CA ASN A 66 -13.89 -2.34 -2.34
C ASN A 66 -13.16 -1.39 -3.30
N LYS A 67 -12.49 -0.38 -2.73
CA LYS A 67 -11.64 0.55 -3.48
C LYS A 67 -10.21 0.49 -2.97
N THR A 68 -9.24 0.54 -3.89
CA THR A 68 -7.81 0.67 -3.60
C THR A 68 -7.31 2.01 -4.10
N LEU A 69 -6.57 2.73 -3.25
CA LEU A 69 -5.91 3.98 -3.62
C LEU A 69 -4.40 3.77 -3.64
N LEU A 70 -3.75 4.22 -4.71
CA LEU A 70 -2.32 4.12 -4.92
C LEU A 70 -1.71 5.52 -5.01
N CYS A 71 -0.67 5.75 -4.23
CA CYS A 71 0.13 6.96 -4.26
C CYS A 71 1.59 6.59 -4.03
N GLY A 72 2.50 7.21 -4.78
CA GLY A 72 3.94 7.04 -4.62
C GLY A 72 4.70 7.12 -5.94
N PRO A 73 5.99 6.73 -5.95
CA PRO A 73 6.83 6.84 -7.13
C PRO A 73 6.28 6.04 -8.32
N PRO A 74 6.42 6.53 -9.57
CA PRO A 74 5.87 5.85 -10.75
C PRO A 74 6.25 4.35 -10.87
N PRO A 75 7.49 3.92 -10.57
CA PRO A 75 7.83 2.49 -10.61
C PRO A 75 7.01 1.64 -9.63
N MET A 76 6.79 2.14 -8.42
CA MET A 76 6.01 1.44 -7.39
C MET A 76 4.54 1.35 -7.80
N VAL A 77 3.97 2.46 -8.27
CA VAL A 77 2.58 2.52 -8.73
C VAL A 77 2.36 1.54 -9.88
N ASN A 78 3.22 1.54 -10.90
CA ASN A 78 3.09 0.64 -12.06
C ASN A 78 3.21 -0.83 -11.67
N ALA A 79 4.17 -1.18 -10.81
CA ALA A 79 4.31 -2.55 -10.32
C ALA A 79 3.08 -3.00 -9.52
N THR A 80 2.54 -2.11 -8.68
CA THR A 80 1.38 -2.39 -7.83
C THR A 80 0.09 -2.50 -8.65
N LYS A 81 -0.11 -1.63 -9.65
CA LYS A 81 -1.21 -1.75 -10.63
C LYS A 81 -1.18 -3.11 -11.32
N LYS A 82 -0.02 -3.54 -11.82
CA LYS A 82 0.12 -4.86 -12.46
C LYS A 82 -0.22 -6.00 -11.49
N ALA A 83 0.23 -5.93 -10.24
CA ALA A 83 -0.09 -6.91 -9.21
C ALA A 83 -1.60 -6.98 -8.93
N LEU A 84 -2.26 -5.82 -8.75
CA LEU A 84 -3.70 -5.73 -8.52
C LEU A 84 -4.50 -6.30 -9.70
N GLY A 85 -4.11 -6.00 -10.94
CA GLY A 85 -4.75 -6.58 -12.14
C GLY A 85 -4.64 -8.11 -12.16
N GLY A 86 -3.48 -8.66 -11.77
CA GLY A 86 -3.29 -10.11 -11.60
C GLY A 86 -4.15 -10.74 -10.48
N LEU A 87 -4.57 -9.94 -9.50
CA LEU A 87 -5.48 -10.33 -8.41
C LEU A 87 -6.96 -10.07 -8.75
N GLY A 88 -7.27 -9.70 -9.98
CA GLY A 88 -8.65 -9.54 -10.46
C GLY A 88 -9.27 -8.16 -10.19
N TRP A 89 -8.49 -7.18 -9.73
CA TRP A 89 -8.96 -5.80 -9.63
C TRP A 89 -9.23 -5.22 -11.03
N LYS A 90 -10.34 -4.48 -11.14
CA LYS A 90 -10.80 -3.85 -12.38
C LYS A 90 -11.19 -2.41 -12.11
N ASP A 91 -11.40 -1.66 -13.18
CA ASP A 91 -11.96 -0.32 -13.10
C ASP A 91 -13.44 -0.31 -12.67
N PRO A 92 -13.86 0.72 -11.89
CA PRO A 92 -13.06 1.81 -11.29
C PRO A 92 -12.57 1.46 -9.87
N GLY A 93 -12.15 0.23 -9.59
CA GLY A 93 -11.75 -0.23 -8.26
C GLY A 93 -10.37 0.23 -7.79
N VAL A 94 -9.51 0.70 -8.71
CA VAL A 94 -8.15 1.16 -8.40
C VAL A 94 -7.96 2.60 -8.86
N PHE A 95 -7.66 3.47 -7.90
CA PHE A 95 -7.44 4.89 -8.13
C PHE A 95 -5.98 5.23 -7.91
N VAL A 96 -5.38 5.91 -8.87
CA VAL A 96 -3.98 6.36 -8.79
C VAL A 96 -3.96 7.86 -8.58
N GLN A 97 -3.37 8.29 -7.47
CA GLN A 97 -3.05 9.69 -7.24
C GLN A 97 -1.67 9.98 -7.84
N GLY A 98 -1.64 10.79 -8.90
CA GLY A 98 -0.43 11.26 -9.53
C GLY A 98 -0.29 12.77 -9.48
N TYR A 99 0.94 13.26 -9.41
CA TYR A 99 1.29 14.66 -9.66
C TYR A 99 1.76 14.78 -11.12
N GLY A 100 0.97 15.43 -11.99
CA GLY A 100 1.27 15.62 -13.42
C GLY A 100 0.16 15.12 -14.36
N SER A 101 0.09 15.68 -15.57
CA SER A 101 -1.02 15.57 -16.54
C SER A 101 -1.25 14.19 -17.18
N GLY A 102 -0.62 13.12 -16.68
CA GLY A 102 -0.69 11.79 -17.30
C GLY A 102 -0.83 10.59 -16.35
N LEU A 103 -0.97 10.82 -15.04
CA LEU A 103 -0.95 9.72 -14.04
C LEU A 103 -2.30 9.43 -13.37
N VAL A 104 -3.36 10.17 -13.72
CA VAL A 104 -4.73 9.80 -13.36
C VAL A 104 -5.23 8.80 -14.40
N SER A 105 -4.74 7.56 -14.31
CA SER A 105 -5.32 6.44 -15.06
C SER A 105 -5.77 5.37 -14.09
N ASN A 106 -7.03 4.98 -14.24
CA ASN A 106 -7.54 3.74 -13.67
C ASN A 106 -6.84 2.55 -14.40
N LEU A 107 -7.01 1.33 -13.92
CA LEU A 107 -6.31 0.13 -14.41
C LEU A 107 -6.53 -0.15 -15.90
#